data_AF-A0A559M110-F1
#
_entry.id   AF-A0A559M110-F1
#
_cell.length_a   1.000
_cell.length_b   1.000
_cell.length_c   1.000
_cell.angle_alpha   90.00
_cell.angle_beta   90.00
_cell.angle_gamma   90.00
#
_symmetry.space_group_name_H-M   'P 1'
#
loop_
_entity.id
_entity.type
_entity.pdbx_description
1 polymer ?
#
loop_
_entity_poly.entity_id
_entity_poly.type
_entity_poly.pdbx_seq_one_letter_code
_entity_poly.pdbx_strand_id
1 'polypeptide(L)'
;KFAALNPQVEITVSPRPRRHPVIRGTYINGREKAICVRNLTKEQVLQKAELLRDANGEKLKKVTKPVKSINESVRGVWSPYHDGGIHV
;
A
#
# COMPACT_ATOMS: atom_id res chain seq x y z
N LYS A 1 -22.27 -4.61 -6.01
CA LYS A 1 -22.28 -3.89 -4.71
C LYS A 1 -20.94 -3.22 -4.40
N PHE A 2 -19.79 -3.83 -4.68
CA PHE A 2 -18.47 -3.23 -4.44
C PHE A 2 -18.32 -1.77 -4.91
N ALA A 3 -18.70 -1.46 -6.16
CA ALA A 3 -18.63 -0.09 -6.67
C ALA A 3 -19.46 0.92 -5.86
N ALA A 4 -20.70 0.57 -5.51
CA ALA A 4 -21.58 1.43 -4.72
C ALA A 4 -21.06 1.68 -3.28
N LEU A 5 -20.26 0.74 -2.73
CA LEU A 5 -19.66 0.88 -1.41
C LEU A 5 -18.38 1.72 -1.41
N ASN A 6 -17.78 1.96 -2.58
CA ASN A 6 -16.51 2.69 -2.71
C ASN A 6 -16.66 3.85 -3.73
N PRO A 7 -17.49 4.86 -3.44
CA PRO A 7 -17.74 5.98 -4.35
C PRO A 7 -16.49 6.81 -4.66
N GLN A 8 -15.45 6.73 -3.82
CA GLN A 8 -14.16 7.39 -4.02
C GLN A 8 -13.26 6.72 -5.06
N VAL A 9 -13.66 5.56 -5.61
CA VAL A 9 -12.87 4.79 -6.59
C VAL A 9 -13.60 4.81 -7.94
N GLU A 10 -12.92 5.32 -8.97
CA GLU A 10 -13.39 5.19 -10.35
C GLU A 10 -13.24 3.74 -10.82
N ILE A 11 -14.33 3.15 -11.34
CA ILE A 11 -14.37 1.77 -11.79
C ILE A 11 -14.83 1.73 -13.25
N THR A 12 -13.92 1.34 -14.13
CA THR A 12 -14.18 1.19 -15.56
C THR A 12 -14.06 -0.28 -15.95
N VAL A 13 -15.07 -0.80 -16.65
CA VAL A 13 -15.12 -2.18 -17.13
C VAL A 13 -15.04 -2.18 -18.65
N SER A 14 -13.94 -2.70 -19.18
CA SER A 14 -13.75 -2.86 -20.63
C SER A 14 -13.53 -4.34 -20.97
N PRO A 15 -14.25 -4.90 -21.95
CA PRO A 15 -13.97 -6.26 -22.42
C PRO A 15 -12.54 -6.34 -23.00
N ARG A 16 -11.88 -7.49 -22.79
CA ARG A 16 -10.50 -7.71 -23.23
C ARG A 16 -10.38 -9.02 -24.02
N PRO A 17 -10.73 -9.04 -25.33
CA PRO A 17 -10.73 -10.26 -26.14
C PRO A 17 -9.34 -10.90 -26.22
N ARG A 18 -9.29 -12.24 -26.32
CA ARG A 18 -8.08 -13.05 -26.52
C ARG A 18 -6.96 -12.81 -25.48
N ARG A 19 -7.31 -12.36 -24.28
CA ARG A 19 -6.34 -12.11 -23.21
C ARG A 19 -6.91 -12.54 -21.87
N HIS A 20 -6.03 -12.84 -20.91
CA HIS A 20 -6.45 -13.11 -19.54
C HIS A 20 -7.11 -11.88 -18.90
N PRO A 21 -8.14 -12.08 -18.05
CA PRO A 21 -8.76 -11.01 -17.28
C PRO A 21 -7.79 -10.50 -16.22
N VAL A 22 -7.75 -9.18 -16.05
CA VAL A 22 -6.84 -8.49 -15.14
C VAL A 22 -7.60 -7.36 -14.47
N ILE A 23 -7.38 -7.18 -13.17
CA ILE A 23 -7.79 -5.97 -12.44
C ILE A 23 -6.56 -5.07 -12.37
N ARG A 24 -6.71 -3.82 -12.79
CA ARG A 24 -5.67 -2.79 -12.74
C ARG A 24 -6.09 -1.71 -11.77
N GLY A 25 -5.28 -1.48 -10.74
CA GLY A 25 -5.44 -0.38 -9.79
C GLY A 25 -4.43 0.71 -10.08
N THR A 26 -4.91 1.90 -10.44
CA THR A 26 -4.11 3.12 -10.59
C THR A 26 -4.18 3.92 -9.30
N TYR A 27 -3.03 4.32 -8.76
CA TYR A 27 -2.92 5.03 -7.49
C TYR A 27 -2.56 6.50 -7.70
N ILE A 28 -2.88 7.34 -6.72
CA ILE A 28 -2.62 8.80 -6.74
C ILE A 28 -1.14 9.13 -6.98
N ASN A 29 -0.22 8.25 -6.55
CA ASN A 29 1.21 8.41 -6.79
C ASN A 29 1.66 8.08 -8.23
N GLY A 30 0.72 7.92 -9.17
CA GLY A 30 0.97 7.63 -10.59
C GLY A 30 1.35 6.18 -10.88
N ARG A 31 1.39 5.30 -9.87
CA ARG A 31 1.78 3.90 -10.06
C ARG A 31 0.57 3.03 -10.32
N GLU A 32 0.81 1.91 -10.99
CA GLU A 32 -0.20 0.93 -11.31
C GLU A 32 0.17 -0.44 -10.70
N LYS A 33 -0.84 -1.13 -10.14
CA LYS A 33 -0.73 -2.55 -9.76
C LYS A 33 -1.75 -3.35 -10.55
N ALA A 34 -1.28 -4.35 -11.28
CA ALA A 34 -2.10 -5.24 -12.08
C ALA A 34 -2.12 -6.65 -11.46
N ILE A 35 -3.30 -7.23 -11.27
CA ILE A 35 -3.49 -8.59 -10.78
C ILE A 35 -4.25 -9.40 -11.82
N CYS A 36 -3.62 -10.47 -12.31
CA CYS A 36 -4.29 -11.43 -13.19
C CYS A 36 -5.28 -12.26 -12.38
N VAL A 37 -6.52 -12.37 -12.86
CA VAL A 37 -7.61 -13.07 -12.17
C VAL A 37 -8.14 -14.26 -12.98
N ARG A 38 -7.30 -14.82 -13.86
CA ARG A 38 -7.64 -16.03 -14.61
C ARG A 38 -7.94 -17.19 -13.65
N ASN A 39 -8.96 -17.99 -13.96
CA ASN A 39 -9.34 -19.20 -13.20
C ASN A 39 -9.64 -18.95 -11.71
N LEU A 40 -10.01 -17.72 -11.32
CA LEU A 40 -10.45 -17.40 -9.96
C LEU A 40 -11.98 -17.42 -9.86
N THR A 41 -12.51 -17.83 -8.71
CA THR A 41 -13.95 -17.72 -8.43
C THR A 41 -14.36 -16.27 -8.14
N LYS A 42 -15.66 -15.97 -8.15
CA LYS A 42 -16.17 -14.62 -7.90
C LYS A 42 -15.70 -14.05 -6.54
N GLU A 43 -15.63 -14.88 -5.51
CA GLU A 43 -15.17 -14.50 -4.17
C GLU A 43 -13.69 -14.16 -4.17
N GLN A 44 -12.88 -14.97 -4.86
CA GLN A 44 -11.44 -14.73 -4.99
C GLN A 44 -11.15 -13.45 -5.78
N VAL A 45 -11.92 -13.18 -6.83
CA VAL A 45 -11.84 -11.92 -7.59
C VAL A 45 -12.17 -10.73 -6.70
N LEU A 46 -13.22 -10.83 -5.87
CA LEU A 46 -13.59 -9.79 -4.91
C LEU A 46 -12.46 -9.53 -3.91
N GLN A 47 -11.85 -10.57 -3.35
CA GLN A 47 -10.70 -10.43 -2.44
C GLN A 47 -9.51 -9.74 -3.11
N LYS A 48 -9.27 -9.96 -4.41
CA LYS A 48 -8.22 -9.24 -5.14
C LYS A 48 -8.57 -7.77 -5.38
N ALA A 49 -9.85 -7.45 -5.61
CA ALA A 49 -10.30 -6.07 -5.70
C ALA A 49 -10.16 -5.34 -4.35
N GLU A 50 -10.52 -5.99 -3.26
CA GLU A 50 -10.33 -5.47 -1.89
C GLU A 50 -8.84 -5.26 -1.58
N LEU A 51 -7.99 -6.23 -1.92
CA LEU A 51 -6.54 -6.08 -1.77
C LEU A 51 -6.00 -4.86 -2.51
N LEU A 52 -6.45 -4.61 -3.75
CA LEU A 52 -6.01 -3.45 -4.51
C LEU A 52 -6.51 -2.12 -3.92
N ARG A 53 -7.73 -2.11 -3.37
CA ARG A 53 -8.28 -0.95 -2.65
C ARG A 53 -7.49 -0.65 -1.37
N ASP A 54 -7.17 -1.67 -0.59
CA ASP A 54 -6.52 -1.52 0.72
C ASP A 54 -5.00 -1.32 0.60
N ALA A 55 -4.41 -1.70 -0.54
CA ALA A 55 -3.01 -1.48 -0.82
C ALA A 55 -2.71 0.00 -1.14
N ASN A 56 -1.48 0.43 -0.85
CA ASN A 56 -0.94 1.69 -1.35
C ASN A 56 -0.29 1.49 -2.73
N GLY A 57 0.06 2.59 -3.40
CA GLY A 57 0.78 2.54 -4.68
C GLY A 57 2.28 2.29 -4.55
N GLU A 58 2.85 2.08 -3.36
CA GLU A 58 4.31 1.91 -3.21
C GLU A 58 4.80 0.56 -3.77
N LYS A 59 6.09 0.52 -4.14
CA LYS A 59 6.77 -0.72 -4.50
C LYS A 59 6.81 -1.61 -3.25
N LEU A 60 6.46 -2.89 -3.43
CA LEU A 60 6.63 -3.87 -2.37
C LEU A 60 8.11 -3.92 -1.96
N LYS A 61 8.35 -3.65 -0.69
CA LYS A 61 9.66 -3.63 -0.05
C LYS A 61 9.57 -4.32 1.30
N LYS A 62 10.67 -4.94 1.72
CA LYS A 62 10.77 -5.49 3.07
C LYS A 62 10.72 -4.34 4.08
N VAL A 63 9.80 -4.42 5.04
CA VAL A 63 9.74 -3.48 6.17
C VAL A 63 10.75 -3.95 7.22
N THR A 64 11.75 -3.12 7.50
CA THR A 64 12.81 -3.42 8.49
C THR A 64 12.53 -2.80 9.86
N LYS A 65 11.88 -1.65 9.90
CA LYS A 65 11.51 -0.93 11.11
C LYS A 65 9.99 -0.77 11.16
N PRO A 66 9.31 -1.18 12.25
CA PRO A 66 7.86 -1.10 12.36
C PRO A 66 7.36 0.35 12.52
N VAL A 67 8.20 1.24 13.07
CA VAL A 67 7.85 2.65 13.32
C VAL A 67 8.68 3.55 12.40
N LYS A 68 7.99 4.52 11.77
CA LYS A 68 8.60 5.60 10.99
C LYS A 68 8.09 6.93 11.55
N SER A 69 8.99 7.74 12.09
CA SER A 69 8.71 9.11 12.53
C SER A 69 9.41 10.11 11.63
N ILE A 70 8.78 11.25 11.40
CA ILE A 70 9.40 12.44 10.80
C ILE A 70 9.91 13.38 11.91
N ASN A 71 9.30 13.31 13.10
CA ASN A 71 9.64 14.13 14.24
C ASN A 71 10.88 13.60 14.97
N GLU A 72 11.64 14.53 15.54
CA GLU A 72 12.78 14.24 16.41
C GLU A 72 12.37 13.62 17.74
N SER A 73 13.35 13.10 18.48
CA SER A 73 13.15 12.53 19.80
C SER A 73 12.65 13.59 20.79
N VAL A 74 11.55 13.31 21.48
CA VAL A 74 10.96 14.22 22.49
C VAL A 74 11.96 14.54 23.62
N ARG A 75 12.86 13.61 23.95
CA ARG A 75 13.90 13.80 25.00
C ARG A 75 15.25 14.20 24.44
N GLY A 76 15.31 14.58 23.16
CA GLY A 76 16.57 14.75 22.44
C GLY A 76 17.25 13.43 22.11
N VAL A 77 18.28 13.51 21.28
CA VAL A 77 19.23 12.42 21.07
C VAL A 77 20.27 12.50 22.20
N TRP A 78 20.72 11.35 22.69
CA TRP A 78 21.78 11.30 23.70
C TRP A 78 23.00 12.12 23.25
N SER A 79 23.56 12.90 24.18
CA SER A 79 24.82 13.62 23.97
C SER A 79 25.69 13.55 25.23
N PRO A 80 27.00 13.27 25.09
CA PRO A 80 27.91 13.01 26.21
C PRO A 80 28.16 14.24 27.09
N TYR A 81 27.78 15.43 26.63
CA TYR A 81 28.01 16.68 27.36
C TYR A 81 26.82 17.12 28.22
N HIS A 82 25.68 16.42 28.14
CA HIS A 82 24.47 16.77 28.89
C HIS A 82 24.36 16.05 30.24
N ASP A 83 25.24 15.11 30.54
CA ASP A 83 25.26 14.36 31.80
C ASP A 83 26.67 14.34 32.37
N GLY A 84 26.95 15.20 33.36
CA GLY A 84 28.10 15.17 34.29
C GLY A 84 29.54 15.11 33.77
N GLY A 85 29.76 14.82 32.48
CA GLY A 85 31.01 14.27 31.97
C GLY A 85 31.25 12.82 32.42
N ILE A 86 32.09 12.09 31.69
CA ILE A 86 32.68 10.85 32.19
C ILE A 86 33.70 11.26 33.27
N HIS A 87 33.40 10.98 34.53
CA HIS A 87 34.39 11.07 35.60
C HIS A 87 35.38 9.91 35.42
N VAL A 88 36.60 10.22 34.99
CA VAL A 88 37.72 9.28 34.91
C VAL A 88 38.40 9.17 36.26
#